data_AF-A0A7X8W569-F1
#
_entry.id   AF-A0A7X8W569-F1
#
_cell.length_a   1.000
_cell.length_b   1.000
_cell.length_c   1.000
_cell.angle_alpha   90.00
_cell.angle_beta   90.00
_cell.angle_gamma   90.00
#
_symmetry.space_group_name_H-M   'P 1'
#
loop_
_entity.id
_entity.type
_entity.pdbx_description
1 polymer ?
#
loop_
_entity_poly.entity_id
_entity_poly.type
_entity_poly.pdbx_seq_one_letter_code
_entity_poly.pdbx_strand_id
1 'polypeptide(L)'
;MSTELKTPLIRLAKRTSMDSKKVWLIRASSIIIALILGCIPVILTGNNPFEAYKIIIQGSLSRPIYLKQTIKIAIPLLGCALAIAPCFKMKFWNIGAE
;
A
#
# COMPACT_ATOMS: atom_id res chain seq x y z
N MET A 1 -16.25 -16.80 -51.39
CA MET A 1 -16.84 -16.17 -50.19
C MET A 1 -16.28 -16.90 -48.98
N SER A 2 -15.10 -16.48 -48.53
CA SER A 2 -14.33 -17.14 -47.48
C SER A 2 -13.78 -16.04 -46.56
N THR A 3 -14.62 -15.60 -45.65
CA THR A 3 -14.26 -14.60 -44.64
C THR A 3 -13.60 -15.33 -43.48
N GLU A 4 -12.29 -15.51 -43.57
CA GLU A 4 -11.43 -15.97 -42.47
C GLU A 4 -11.61 -15.04 -41.25
N LEU A 5 -12.33 -15.53 -40.24
CA LEU A 5 -12.52 -14.85 -38.97
C LEU A 5 -11.17 -14.83 -38.23
N LYS A 6 -10.44 -13.70 -38.36
CA LYS A 6 -9.22 -13.41 -37.58
C LYS A 6 -9.54 -13.55 -36.09
N THR A 7 -9.17 -14.69 -35.50
CA THR A 7 -9.25 -14.91 -34.07
C THR A 7 -8.11 -14.12 -33.40
N PRO A 8 -8.39 -13.28 -32.39
CA PRO A 8 -7.35 -12.50 -31.74
C PRO A 8 -6.39 -13.42 -30.98
N LEU A 9 -5.08 -13.25 -31.19
CA LEU A 9 -4.01 -14.07 -30.59
C LEU A 9 -3.97 -14.00 -29.05
N ILE A 10 -4.53 -12.94 -28.44
CA ILE A 10 -4.53 -12.73 -27.00
C ILE A 10 -5.97 -12.65 -26.51
N ARG A 11 -6.39 -13.68 -25.78
CA ARG A 11 -7.68 -13.68 -25.06
C ARG A 11 -7.45 -13.20 -23.63
N LEU A 12 -7.92 -11.99 -23.33
CA LEU A 12 -8.01 -11.52 -21.94
C LEU A 12 -9.16 -12.24 -21.25
N ALA A 13 -8.85 -13.25 -20.44
CA ALA A 13 -9.81 -13.87 -19.55
C ALA A 13 -9.76 -13.17 -18.17
N LYS A 14 -10.92 -12.77 -17.65
CA LYS A 14 -11.02 -12.24 -16.29
C LYS A 14 -10.64 -13.34 -15.30
N ARG A 15 -9.65 -13.09 -14.44
CA ARG A 15 -9.33 -13.99 -13.32
C ARG A 15 -10.51 -13.95 -12.34
N THR A 16 -11.20 -15.07 -12.19
CA THR A 16 -12.48 -15.16 -11.47
C THR A 16 -12.30 -15.18 -9.95
N SER A 17 -11.21 -15.78 -9.45
CA SER A 17 -10.90 -15.82 -8.04
C SER A 17 -9.39 -15.84 -7.79
N MET A 18 -8.99 -15.22 -6.68
CA MET A 18 -7.65 -15.34 -6.12
C MET A 18 -7.76 -16.01 -4.77
N ASP A 19 -6.88 -16.96 -4.51
CA ASP A 19 -6.79 -17.60 -3.21
C ASP A 19 -6.52 -16.56 -2.12
N SER A 20 -7.27 -16.64 -1.01
CA SER A 20 -7.20 -15.67 0.09
C SER A 20 -5.79 -15.54 0.67
N LYS A 21 -4.97 -16.60 0.63
CA LYS A 21 -3.57 -16.54 1.09
C LYS A 21 -2.74 -15.65 0.17
N LYS A 22 -2.92 -15.75 -1.14
CA LYS A 22 -2.23 -14.88 -2.11
C LYS A 22 -2.61 -13.42 -1.92
N VAL A 23 -3.87 -13.12 -1.65
CA VAL A 23 -4.33 -11.74 -1.39
C VAL A 23 -3.66 -11.16 -0.14
N TRP A 24 -3.61 -11.92 0.95
CA TRP A 24 -2.92 -11.49 2.18
C TRP A 24 -1.42 -11.35 2.01
N LEU A 25 -0.79 -12.26 1.25
CA LEU A 25 0.64 -12.20 0.95
C LEU A 25 0.98 -10.93 0.18
N ILE A 26 0.17 -10.55 -0.81
CA ILE A 26 0.34 -9.29 -1.54
C ILE A 26 0.29 -8.11 -0.57
N ARG A 27 -0.76 -8.01 0.27
CA ARG A 27 -0.90 -6.91 1.25
C ARG A 27 0.28 -6.81 2.21
N ALA A 28 0.72 -7.94 2.77
CA ALA A 28 1.87 -7.98 3.67
C ALA A 28 3.16 -7.56 2.96
N SER A 29 3.39 -8.07 1.74
CA SER A 29 4.57 -7.70 0.95
C SER A 29 4.60 -6.22 0.61
N SER A 30 3.45 -5.59 0.31
CA SER A 30 3.36 -4.15 0.06
C SER A 30 3.80 -3.31 1.26
N ILE A 31 3.42 -3.71 2.48
CA ILE A 31 3.85 -3.02 3.71
C ILE A 31 5.36 -3.15 3.90
N ILE A 32 5.91 -4.35 3.70
CA ILE A 32 7.36 -4.60 3.84
C ILE A 32 8.15 -3.76 2.82
N ILE A 33 7.71 -3.75 1.56
CA ILE A 33 8.36 -2.95 0.50
C ILE A 33 8.29 -1.46 0.83
N ALA A 34 7.14 -0.96 1.31
CA ALA A 34 7.00 0.44 1.72
C ALA A 34 7.98 0.81 2.84
N LEU A 35 8.19 -0.06 3.83
CA LEU A 35 9.20 0.14 4.88
C LEU A 35 10.62 0.15 4.30
N ILE A 36 10.95 -0.77 3.39
CA ILE A 36 12.28 -0.80 2.76
C ILE A 36 12.52 0.48 1.94
N LEU A 37 11.52 0.95 1.20
CA LEU A 37 11.61 2.20 0.44
C LEU A 37 11.78 3.41 1.36
N GLY A 38 11.14 3.39 2.55
CA GLY A 38 11.32 4.41 3.57
C GLY A 38 12.76 4.51 4.11
N CYS A 39 13.58 3.46 3.97
CA CYS A 39 15.01 3.52 4.32
C CYS A 39 15.80 4.45 3.40
N ILE A 40 15.37 4.65 2.15
CA ILE A 40 16.12 5.40 1.14
C ILE A 40 16.48 6.81 1.63
N PRO A 41 15.53 7.67 2.05
CA PRO A 41 15.87 8.99 2.56
C PRO A 41 16.77 8.94 3.80
N VAL A 42 16.60 7.95 4.68
CA VAL A 42 17.44 7.81 5.87
C VAL A 42 18.90 7.53 5.49
N ILE A 43 19.12 6.62 4.54
CA ILE A 43 20.47 6.31 4.03
C ILE A 43 21.08 7.52 3.31
N LEU A 44 20.29 8.27 2.53
CA LEU A 44 20.74 9.49 1.86
C LEU A 44 21.23 10.55 2.84
N THR A 45 20.66 10.61 4.05
CA THR A 45 21.13 11.52 5.12
C THR A 45 22.36 11.01 5.88
N GLY A 46 22.92 9.84 5.50
CA GLY A 46 24.05 9.22 6.18
C GLY A 46 23.70 8.53 7.50
N ASN A 47 22.41 8.40 7.82
CA ASN A 47 21.94 7.80 9.06
C ASN A 47 21.68 6.29 8.90
N ASN A 48 21.78 5.55 9.99
CA ASN A 48 21.45 4.12 9.98
C ASN A 48 19.92 3.93 9.97
N PRO A 49 19.34 3.25 8.95
CA PRO A 49 17.89 3.05 8.85
C PRO A 49 17.31 2.22 9.99
N PHE A 50 18.05 1.25 10.54
CA PHE A 50 17.60 0.46 11.68
C PHE A 50 17.46 1.31 12.94
N GLU A 51 18.43 2.19 13.20
CA GLU A 51 18.38 3.09 14.35
C GLU A 51 17.25 4.12 14.19
N ALA A 52 17.06 4.66 12.98
CA ALA A 52 15.95 5.56 12.69
C ALA A 52 14.59 4.91 12.97
N TYR A 53 14.36 3.68 12.50
CA TYR A 53 13.11 2.97 12.81
C TYR A 53 12.95 2.64 14.29
N LYS A 54 14.03 2.29 14.98
CA LYS A 54 14.00 2.08 16.42
C LYS A 54 13.59 3.35 17.16
N ILE A 55 14.16 4.50 16.78
CA ILE A 55 13.78 5.82 17.32
C ILE A 55 12.32 6.13 17.01
N ILE A 56 11.82 5.84 15.81
CA ILE A 56 10.40 6.06 15.46
C ILE A 56 9.47 5.21 16.34
N ILE A 57 9.79 3.93 16.52
CA ILE A 57 9.00 2.99 17.35
C ILE A 57 9.03 3.45 18.80
N GLN A 58 10.21 3.75 19.34
CA GLN A 58 10.34 4.25 20.71
C GLN A 58 9.64 5.61 20.87
N GLY A 59 9.84 6.56 19.97
CA GLY A 59 9.23 7.89 20.04
C GLY A 59 7.70 7.85 19.99
N SER A 60 7.12 6.95 19.19
CA SER A 60 5.66 6.84 19.05
C SER A 60 4.99 6.01 20.16
N LEU A 61 5.67 5.02 20.74
CA LEU A 61 5.06 4.05 21.67
C LEU A 61 5.56 4.15 23.12
N SER A 62 6.65 4.87 23.43
CA SER A 62 7.28 4.80 24.76
C SER A 62 6.47 5.42 25.91
N ARG A 63 5.59 6.38 25.63
CA ARG A 63 4.76 7.03 26.67
C ARG A 63 3.31 7.13 26.24
N PRO A 64 2.35 7.08 27.19
CA PRO A 64 0.93 7.18 26.88
C PRO A 64 0.55 8.48 26.17
N ILE A 65 1.28 9.58 26.41
CA ILE A 65 1.04 10.85 25.72
C ILE A 65 1.39 10.76 24.22
N TYR A 66 2.52 10.13 23.87
CA TYR A 66 2.96 9.98 22.48
C TYR A 66 2.11 8.95 21.72
N LEU A 67 1.67 7.90 22.40
CA LEU A 67 0.72 6.95 21.83
C LEU A 67 -0.62 7.62 21.49
N LYS A 68 -1.16 8.42 22.41
CA LYS A 68 -2.39 9.18 22.18
C LYS A 68 -2.25 10.14 20.99
N GLN A 69 -1.10 10.80 20.87
CA GLN A 69 -0.82 11.68 19.73
C GLN A 69 -0.73 10.89 18.41
N THR A 70 -0.05 9.74 18.42
CA THR A 70 0.04 8.86 17.26
C THR A 70 -1.35 8.40 16.82
N ILE A 71 -2.20 7.97 17.75
CA ILE A 71 -3.58 7.58 17.48
C ILE A 71 -4.40 8.75 16.94
N LYS A 72 -4.27 9.94 17.53
CA LYS A 72 -4.97 11.16 17.10
C LYS A 72 -4.70 11.49 15.63
N ILE A 73 -3.47 11.25 15.15
CA ILE A 73 -3.09 11.45 13.74
C ILE A 73 -3.48 10.24 12.88
N ALA A 74 -3.36 9.02 13.40
CA ALA A 74 -3.67 7.80 12.66
C ALA A 74 -5.15 7.68 12.29
N ILE A 75 -6.08 8.05 13.19
CA ILE A 75 -7.52 7.97 12.94
C ILE A 75 -7.97 8.70 11.65
N PRO A 76 -7.65 10.00 11.44
CA PRO A 76 -8.05 10.68 10.22
C PRO A 76 -7.38 10.10 8.97
N LEU A 77 -6.11 9.68 9.04
CA LEU A 77 -5.43 9.03 7.91
C LEU A 77 -6.10 7.72 7.50
N LEU A 78 -6.52 6.91 8.48
CA LEU A 78 -7.31 5.70 8.23
C LEU A 78 -8.67 6.05 7.63
N GLY A 79 -9.32 7.10 8.11
CA GLY A 79 -10.56 7.62 7.53
C GLY A 79 -10.41 7.97 6.05
N CYS A 80 -9.34 8.70 5.69
CA CYS A 80 -9.03 9.03 4.30
C CYS A 80 -8.77 7.77 3.46
N ALA A 81 -7.98 6.83 3.96
CA ALA A 81 -7.71 5.57 3.26
C ALA A 81 -8.99 4.76 3.01
N LEU A 82 -9.89 4.70 3.99
CA LEU A 82 -11.19 4.04 3.86
C LEU A 82 -12.11 4.74 2.86
N ALA A 83 -12.12 6.08 2.84
CA ALA A 83 -12.91 6.85 1.89
C ALA A 83 -12.50 6.59 0.42
N ILE A 84 -11.21 6.39 0.16
CA ILE A 84 -10.68 6.18 -1.20
C ILE A 84 -10.76 4.69 -1.63
N ALA A 85 -10.78 3.74 -0.68
CA ALA A 85 -10.85 2.30 -0.95
C ALA A 85 -11.93 1.85 -1.97
N PRO A 86 -13.20 2.31 -1.92
CA PRO A 86 -14.20 1.96 -2.93
C PRO A 86 -13.84 2.51 -4.32
N CYS A 87 -13.18 3.67 -4.38
CA CYS A 87 -12.78 4.29 -5.63
C CYS A 87 -11.67 3.47 -6.33
N PHE A 88 -10.69 2.96 -5.58
CA PHE A 88 -9.70 2.02 -6.11
C PHE A 88 -10.33 0.69 -6.57
N LYS A 89 -11.36 0.20 -5.88
CA LYS A 89 -12.10 -1.00 -6.30
C LYS A 89 -12.84 -0.79 -7.64
N MET A 90 -13.34 0.42 -7.86
CA MET A 90 -14.01 0.82 -9.11
C MET A 90 -13.03 1.21 -10.23
N LYS A 91 -11.72 1.20 -9.96
CA LYS A 91 -10.64 1.57 -10.89
C LYS A 91 -10.74 3.00 -11.43
N PHE A 92 -11.31 3.93 -10.65
CA PHE A 92 -11.25 5.34 -11.00
C PHE A 92 -9.80 5.82 -10.80
N TRP A 93 -9.13 6.11 -11.90
CA TRP A 93 -7.72 6.53 -11.93
C TRP A 93 -7.55 8.05 -11.82
N ASN A 94 -8.63 8.82 -12.05
CA ASN A 94 -8.64 10.27 -12.02
C ASN A 94 -9.50 10.80 -10.86
N ILE A 95 -9.17 10.37 -9.64
CA ILE A 95 -9.83 10.86 -8.43
C ILE A 95 -9.06 12.00 -7.76
N GLY A 96 -7.90 12.37 -8.30
CA GLY A 96 -6.99 13.33 -7.65
C GLY A 96 -6.61 12.87 -6.24
N ALA A 97 -6.14 11.63 -6.11
CA ALA A 97 -5.76 11.02 -4.83
C ALA A 97 -4.27 11.24 -4.47
N GLU A 98 -3.61 12.14 -5.20
CA GLU A 98 -2.21 12.56 -5.01
C GLU A 98 -2.09 13.80 -4.13
#